data_AF-A0A0Q3WTR1-F1
#
_entry.id   AF-A0A0Q3WTR1-F1
#
_cell.length_a   1.000
_cell.length_b   1.000
_cell.length_c   1.000
_cell.angle_alpha   90.00
_cell.angle_beta   90.00
_cell.angle_gamma   90.00
#
_symmetry.space_group_name_H-M   'P 1'
#
loop_
_entity.id
_entity.type
_entity.pdbx_description
1 polymer ?
#
loop_
_entity_poly.entity_id
_entity_poly.type
_entity_poly.pdbx_seq_one_letter_code
_entity_poly.pdbx_strand_id
1 'polypeptide(L)'
;MNLQNSKLTTKPSTALTTTYKVKKGDTLSGIAQKFHTTVSKLKSLNKIKNVNFIRVRQTIKIQAKGQKTTIAAKYHKVVKGDTLWEIAKKNKTTVKKLKSLNKLKSDIIYPGQKIIVK
;
A
#
# COMPACT_ATOMS: atom_id res chain seq x y z
N MET A 1 21.16 -2.74 -25.68
CA MET A 1 21.18 -2.75 -24.21
C MET A 1 19.82 -2.30 -23.69
N ASN A 2 19.32 -3.01 -22.70
CA ASN A 2 17.92 -3.08 -22.30
C ASN A 2 17.42 -1.77 -21.68
N LEU A 3 16.42 -1.13 -22.30
CA LEU A 3 15.70 -0.01 -21.71
C LEU A 3 14.26 -0.42 -21.38
N GLN A 4 13.92 -0.13 -20.13
CA GLN A 4 12.63 0.37 -19.67
C GLN A 4 11.65 -0.58 -18.96
N ASN A 5 11.61 -0.34 -17.64
CA ASN A 5 10.40 0.02 -16.88
C ASN A 5 9.70 -1.11 -16.12
N SER A 6 10.11 -1.26 -14.86
CA SER A 6 9.24 -1.72 -13.77
C SER A 6 7.99 -0.83 -13.73
N LYS A 7 6.88 -1.33 -14.27
CA LYS A 7 5.59 -0.62 -14.28
C LYS A 7 5.10 -0.46 -12.83
N LEU A 8 5.50 0.64 -12.19
CA LEU A 8 4.95 1.09 -10.92
C LEU A 8 3.49 1.49 -11.14
N THR A 9 2.57 0.54 -10.98
CA THR A 9 1.14 0.84 -11.00
C THR A 9 0.79 1.56 -9.70
N THR A 10 0.80 2.89 -9.70
CA THR A 10 0.37 3.69 -8.56
C THR A 10 -1.15 3.71 -8.49
N LYS A 11 -1.75 2.63 -8.00
CA LYS A 11 -3.11 2.66 -7.46
C LYS A 11 -3.17 3.81 -6.43
N PRO A 12 -4.20 4.68 -6.42
CA PRO A 12 -4.36 5.64 -5.35
C PRO A 12 -4.32 4.86 -4.04
N SER A 13 -3.27 5.05 -3.25
CA SER A 13 -3.19 4.52 -1.89
C SER A 13 -4.32 5.20 -1.15
N THR A 14 -5.42 4.47 -0.90
CA THR A 14 -6.57 4.97 -0.16
C THR A 14 -6.04 5.54 1.14
N ALA A 15 -6.03 6.86 1.24
CA ALA A 15 -5.37 7.52 2.35
C ALA A 15 -6.20 7.23 3.61
N LEU A 16 -5.64 6.39 4.48
CA LEU A 16 -6.31 6.00 5.71
C LEU A 16 -6.28 7.20 6.64
N THR A 17 -7.47 7.68 7.00
CA THR A 17 -7.63 8.73 8.01
C THR A 17 -7.84 8.05 9.35
N THR A 18 -6.89 8.24 10.26
CA THR A 18 -6.94 7.75 11.64
C THR A 18 -6.87 8.93 12.61
N THR A 19 -7.11 8.69 13.89
CA THR A 19 -6.92 9.70 14.95
C THR A 19 -5.80 9.28 15.88
N TYR A 20 -5.05 10.26 16.38
CA TYR A 20 -3.94 10.06 17.31
C TYR A 20 -4.07 11.02 18.47
N LYS A 21 -3.96 10.51 19.70
CA LYS A 21 -3.88 11.34 20.92
C LYS A 21 -2.42 11.67 21.21
N VAL A 22 -2.11 12.97 21.22
CA VAL A 22 -0.78 13.50 21.55
C VAL A 22 -0.35 13.04 22.94
N LYS A 23 0.88 12.53 23.05
CA LYS A 23 1.49 12.10 24.31
C LYS A 23 2.48 13.16 24.83
N LYS A 24 2.86 13.07 26.10
CA LYS A 24 3.90 13.93 26.68
C LYS A 24 5.20 13.75 25.87
N GLY A 25 5.76 14.85 25.38
CA GLY A 25 6.98 14.86 24.55
C GLY A 25 6.75 14.74 23.04
N ASP A 26 5.51 14.56 22.57
CA ASP A 26 5.24 14.55 21.13
C ASP A 26 5.37 15.96 20.52
N THR A 27 5.86 16.00 19.28
CA THR A 27 5.88 17.18 18.42
C THR A 27 5.15 16.88 17.11
N LEU A 28 4.64 17.90 16.40
CA LEU A 28 4.01 17.67 15.10
C LEU A 28 4.97 17.06 14.07
N SER A 29 6.26 17.39 14.13
CA SER A 29 7.29 16.80 13.27
C SER A 29 7.48 15.31 13.58
N GLY A 30 7.61 14.94 14.85
CA GLY A 30 7.73 13.54 15.27
C GLY A 30 6.50 12.71 14.90
N ILE A 31 5.30 13.27 15.11
CA ILE A 31 4.05 12.63 14.68
C ILE A 31 4.01 12.49 13.15
N ALA A 32 4.34 13.53 12.39
CA ALA A 32 4.33 13.48 10.93
C ALA A 32 5.25 12.38 10.40
N GLN A 33 6.47 12.28 10.95
CA GLN A 33 7.43 11.25 10.59
C GLN A 33 6.92 9.85 10.92
N LYS A 34 6.40 9.65 12.14
CA LYS A 34 5.85 8.37 12.61
C LYS A 34 4.73 7.84 11.70
N PHE A 35 3.92 8.74 11.14
CA PHE A 35 2.78 8.37 10.29
C PHE A 35 3.04 8.58 8.79
N HIS A 36 4.30 8.77 8.39
CA HIS A 36 4.72 8.98 7.00
C HIS A 36 3.89 10.06 6.27
N THR A 37 3.60 11.14 6.97
CA THR A 37 2.88 12.32 6.47
C THR A 37 3.74 13.57 6.66
N THR A 38 3.19 14.76 6.42
CA THR A 38 3.91 16.02 6.58
C THR A 38 3.27 16.89 7.64
N VAL A 39 4.08 17.74 8.29
CA VAL A 39 3.58 18.75 9.24
C VAL A 39 2.54 19.65 8.57
N SER A 40 2.79 20.07 7.32
CA SER A 40 1.84 20.87 6.53
C SER A 40 0.49 20.16 6.37
N LYS A 41 0.50 18.84 6.07
CA LYS A 41 -0.72 18.05 5.93
C LYS A 41 -1.46 17.88 7.26
N LEU A 42 -0.73 17.62 8.35
CA LEU A 42 -1.32 17.58 9.70
C LEU A 42 -1.94 18.93 10.07
N LYS A 43 -1.24 20.04 9.79
CA LYS A 43 -1.70 21.41 10.05
C LYS A 43 -3.00 21.69 9.30
N SER A 44 -3.04 21.45 7.98
CA SER A 44 -4.22 21.69 7.16
C SER A 44 -5.41 20.82 7.57
N LEU A 45 -5.15 19.54 7.90
CA LEU A 45 -6.21 18.58 8.25
C LEU A 45 -6.86 18.88 9.60
N ASN A 46 -6.11 19.46 10.53
CA ASN A 46 -6.55 19.73 11.90
C ASN A 46 -6.78 21.22 12.19
N LYS A 47 -6.66 22.07 11.17
CA LYS A 47 -6.77 23.54 11.29
C LYS A 47 -5.87 24.11 12.40
N ILE A 48 -4.66 23.56 12.54
CA ILE A 48 -3.71 23.98 13.58
C ILE A 48 -3.11 25.33 13.18
N LYS A 49 -3.26 26.35 14.04
CA LYS A 49 -2.70 27.68 13.79
C LYS A 49 -1.20 27.74 14.07
N ASN A 50 -0.78 27.26 15.25
CA ASN A 50 0.62 27.22 15.66
C ASN A 50 1.13 25.77 15.69
N VAL A 51 2.11 25.46 14.83
CA VAL A 51 2.67 24.10 14.70
C VAL A 51 3.57 23.69 15.87
N ASN A 52 4.09 24.67 16.63
CA ASN A 52 4.96 24.44 17.78
C ASN A 52 4.18 24.19 19.07
N PHE A 53 2.85 24.43 19.07
CA PHE A 53 1.99 24.24 20.23
C PHE A 53 0.94 23.17 19.95
N ILE A 54 1.23 21.95 20.40
CA ILE A 54 0.25 20.88 20.56
C ILE A 54 0.16 20.48 22.03
N ARG A 55 -1.05 20.13 22.50
CA ARG A 55 -1.28 19.78 23.90
C ARG A 55 -1.32 18.28 24.09
N VAL A 56 -0.79 17.80 25.22
CA VAL A 56 -0.96 16.40 25.62
C VAL A 56 -2.46 16.07 25.70
N ARG A 57 -2.83 14.85 25.26
CA ARG A 57 -4.21 14.36 25.07
C ARG A 57 -5.02 15.01 23.95
N GLN A 58 -4.47 16.00 23.23
CA GLN A 58 -5.11 16.53 22.02
C GLN A 58 -5.28 15.44 20.97
N THR A 59 -6.48 15.32 20.41
CA THR A 59 -6.75 14.40 19.30
C THR A 59 -6.42 15.08 17.97
N ILE A 60 -5.56 14.45 17.18
CA ILE A 60 -5.13 14.89 15.86
C ILE A 60 -5.62 13.87 14.83
N LYS A 61 -6.35 14.32 13.81
CA LYS A 61 -6.66 13.57 12.60
C LYS A 61 -5.39 13.42 11.77
N ILE A 62 -5.08 12.20 11.35
CA ILE A 62 -3.90 11.88 10.58
C ILE A 62 -4.34 11.18 9.31
N GLN A 63 -4.03 11.79 8.17
CA GLN A 63 -4.12 11.11 6.89
C GLN A 63 -2.74 10.50 6.61
N ALA A 64 -2.58 9.23 6.96
CA ALA A 64 -1.36 8.50 6.66
C ALA A 64 -1.32 8.24 5.16
N LYS A 65 -0.17 8.53 4.52
CA LYS A 65 0.08 7.96 3.20
C LYS A 65 0.21 6.46 3.43
N GLY A 66 -0.76 5.69 2.93
CA GLY A 66 -0.70 4.24 3.05
C GLY A 66 0.65 3.82 2.49
N GLN A 67 1.49 3.24 3.36
CA GLN A 67 2.82 2.79 2.99
C GLN A 67 2.64 1.92 1.75
N LYS A 68 3.28 2.32 0.64
CA LYS A 68 3.52 1.37 -0.43
C LYS A 68 4.51 0.39 0.15
N THR A 69 4.01 -0.65 0.79
CA THR A 69 4.80 -1.85 1.05
C THR A 69 5.17 -2.36 -0.33
N THR A 70 6.41 -2.10 -0.73
CA THR A 70 7.02 -2.74 -1.89
C THR A 70 7.25 -4.19 -1.52
N ILE A 71 6.18 -4.98 -1.55
CA ILE A 71 6.30 -6.44 -1.45
C ILE A 71 7.00 -6.84 -2.74
N ALA A 72 8.20 -7.42 -2.62
CA ALA A 72 8.88 -8.00 -3.76
C ALA A 72 7.93 -9.03 -4.40
N ALA A 73 7.53 -8.76 -5.64
CA ALA A 73 6.56 -9.58 -6.34
C ALA A 73 7.09 -11.02 -6.44
N LYS A 74 6.33 -11.99 -5.90
CA LYS A 74 6.63 -13.41 -6.09
C LYS A 74 5.99 -13.86 -7.38
N TYR A 75 6.76 -14.52 -8.25
CA TYR A 75 6.26 -15.05 -9.51
C TYR A 75 6.06 -16.57 -9.45
N HIS A 76 5.06 -17.04 -10.18
CA HIS A 76 4.90 -18.44 -10.58
C HIS A 76 5.01 -18.51 -12.10
N LYS A 77 5.81 -19.45 -12.63
CA LYS A 77 5.86 -19.75 -14.05
C LYS A 77 4.85 -20.87 -14.32
N VAL A 78 3.82 -20.57 -15.09
CA VAL A 78 2.76 -21.52 -15.43
C VAL A 78 3.37 -22.72 -16.15
N VAL A 79 3.01 -23.93 -15.75
CA VAL A 79 3.39 -25.18 -16.41
C VAL A 79 2.16 -25.90 -16.97
N LYS A 80 2.38 -26.93 -17.79
CA LYS A 80 1.28 -27.72 -18.36
C LYS A 80 0.46 -28.34 -17.21
N GLY A 81 -0.86 -28.14 -17.25
CA GLY A 81 -1.80 -28.64 -16.24
C GLY A 81 -2.17 -27.64 -15.14
N ASP A 82 -1.46 -26.50 -15.04
CA ASP A 82 -1.80 -25.48 -14.05
C ASP A 82 -3.17 -24.85 -14.33
N THR A 83 -3.93 -24.61 -13.26
CA THR A 83 -5.12 -23.77 -13.27
C THR A 83 -4.96 -22.56 -12.36
N LEU A 84 -5.67 -21.46 -12.66
CA LEU A 84 -5.69 -20.30 -11.76
C LEU A 84 -6.19 -20.66 -10.36
N TRP A 85 -7.08 -21.65 -10.24
CA TRP A 85 -7.63 -22.11 -8.96
C TRP A 85 -6.55 -22.77 -8.10
N GLU A 86 -5.79 -23.72 -8.65
CA GLU A 86 -4.72 -24.41 -7.91
C GLU A 86 -3.60 -23.45 -7.51
N ILE A 87 -3.21 -22.56 -8.42
CA ILE A 87 -2.18 -21.55 -8.15
C ILE A 87 -2.63 -20.61 -7.04
N ALA A 88 -3.89 -20.15 -7.08
CA ALA A 88 -4.43 -19.28 -6.04
C ALA A 88 -4.47 -20.00 -4.68
N LYS A 89 -4.96 -21.25 -4.64
CA LYS A 89 -5.03 -22.09 -3.44
C LYS A 89 -3.64 -22.30 -2.83
N LYS A 90 -2.66 -22.70 -3.64
CA LYS A 90 -1.25 -22.91 -3.21
C LYS A 90 -0.62 -21.65 -2.63
N ASN A 91 -0.99 -20.48 -3.16
CA ASN A 91 -0.48 -19.18 -2.70
C ASN A 91 -1.34 -18.52 -1.61
N LYS A 92 -2.37 -19.21 -1.10
CA LYS A 92 -3.29 -18.69 -0.08
C LYS A 92 -3.94 -17.37 -0.52
N THR A 93 -4.36 -17.29 -1.78
CA THR A 93 -5.05 -16.14 -2.38
C THR A 93 -6.29 -16.61 -3.15
N THR A 94 -7.00 -15.71 -3.81
CA THR A 94 -8.19 -16.05 -4.64
C THR A 94 -7.91 -15.85 -6.12
N VAL A 95 -8.63 -16.57 -6.98
CA VAL A 95 -8.57 -16.39 -8.44
C VAL A 95 -8.86 -14.94 -8.81
N LYS A 96 -9.88 -14.32 -8.20
CA LYS A 96 -10.22 -12.90 -8.40
C LYS A 96 -9.05 -11.98 -8.08
N LYS A 97 -8.37 -12.20 -6.95
CA LYS A 97 -7.21 -11.41 -6.54
C LYS A 97 -6.05 -11.63 -7.52
N LEU A 98 -5.76 -12.88 -7.88
CA LEU A 98 -4.71 -13.25 -8.82
C LEU A 98 -4.92 -12.61 -10.21
N LYS A 99 -6.15 -12.65 -10.74
CA LYS A 99 -6.52 -11.97 -11.98
C LYS A 99 -6.34 -10.47 -11.90
N SER A 100 -6.83 -9.85 -10.81
CA SER A 100 -6.69 -8.40 -10.61
C SER A 100 -5.22 -7.96 -10.52
N LEU A 101 -4.37 -8.78 -9.90
CA LEU A 101 -2.94 -8.51 -9.73
C LEU A 101 -2.19 -8.58 -11.07
N ASN A 102 -2.60 -9.51 -11.94
CA ASN A 102 -1.98 -9.75 -13.24
C ASN A 102 -2.72 -9.12 -14.42
N LYS A 103 -3.79 -8.36 -14.16
CA LYS A 103 -4.66 -7.74 -15.19
C LYS A 103 -5.22 -8.76 -16.19
N LEU A 104 -5.50 -9.99 -15.74
CA LEU A 104 -6.09 -11.05 -16.57
C LEU A 104 -7.59 -10.79 -16.76
N LYS A 105 -8.04 -10.85 -18.02
CA LYS A 105 -9.46 -10.69 -18.38
C LYS A 105 -10.25 -12.01 -18.31
N SER A 106 -9.59 -13.14 -18.59
CA SER A 106 -10.18 -14.48 -18.55
C SER A 106 -9.46 -15.39 -17.55
N ASP A 107 -9.93 -16.62 -17.42
CA ASP A 107 -9.29 -17.65 -16.59
C ASP A 107 -8.21 -18.45 -17.35
N ILE A 108 -8.00 -18.11 -18.62
CA ILE A 108 -7.05 -18.79 -19.50
C ILE A 108 -5.63 -18.32 -19.16
N ILE A 109 -4.75 -19.30 -18.94
CA ILE A 109 -3.31 -19.12 -18.74
C ILE A 109 -2.56 -20.09 -19.63
N TYR A 110 -1.34 -19.72 -20.02
CA TYR A 110 -0.53 -20.52 -20.95
C TYR A 110 0.77 -20.99 -20.29
N PRO A 111 1.24 -22.21 -20.59
CA PRO A 111 2.56 -22.66 -20.16
C PRO A 111 3.66 -21.65 -20.52
N GLY A 112 4.56 -21.39 -19.58
CA GLY A 112 5.61 -20.40 -19.70
C GLY A 112 5.24 -18.99 -19.23
N GLN A 113 3.95 -18.68 -19.06
CA GLN A 113 3.49 -17.39 -18.57
C GLN A 113 3.98 -17.13 -17.13
N LYS A 114 4.56 -15.95 -16.88
CA LYS A 114 4.90 -15.51 -15.52
C LYS A 114 3.73 -14.75 -14.92
N ILE A 115 3.20 -15.24 -13.82
CA ILE A 115 2.13 -14.59 -13.06
C ILE A 115 2.62 -14.22 -11.67
N ILE A 116 2.28 -13.00 -11.24
CA ILE A 116 2.52 -12.50 -9.89
C ILE A 116 1.53 -13.20 -8.96
N VAL A 117 2.03 -13.86 -7.92
CA VAL A 117 1.21 -14.60 -6.94
C VAL A 117 1.16 -13.94 -5.57
N LYS A 118 2.14 -13.08 -5.23
CA LYS A 118 2.19 -12.27 -4.01
C LYS A 118 2.90 -10.95 -4.26
#